data_AF-A0A927MMK2-F1
#
_entry.id   AF-A0A927MMK2-F1
#
_cell.length_a   1.000
_cell.length_b   1.000
_cell.length_c   1.000
_cell.angle_alpha   90.00
_cell.angle_beta   90.00
_cell.angle_gamma   90.00
#
_symmetry.space_group_name_H-M   'P 1'
#
loop_
_entity.id
_entity.type
_entity.pdbx_description
1 polymer ?
#
loop_
_entity_poly.entity_id
_entity_poly.type
_entity_poly.pdbx_seq_one_letter_code
_entity_poly.pdbx_strand_id
1 'polypeptide(L)'
;MPVVQSLGKNALKGHANPTLTYDVYDVTAPITAGKSVASVTLPNADLLHVFAIAVAPQTPVSPVFSSFEQALDNVAITDESAPNPPGLNGGFDGGGNTFDQQALNAATGLNGAVLSNGASPGATITYSGAVLRMPDVPAGTVDNVVGSGQTIKISGTGSAVDLLAAGAGATSGTLTVTYTDGSTTSTDLSVPSWYYSGQATGSAVPVVQSLGRNKTTGPANPTNHYDVYLLSAPIPAGKTVASLTMPTNGLFHLFALTVAP
;
A
#
# COMPACT_ATOMS: atom_id res chain seq x y z
N MET A 1 0.74 -19.05 26.05
CA MET A 1 -0.52 -19.80 26.19
C MET A 1 -0.34 -21.15 25.52
N PRO A 2 -0.97 -22.24 25.98
CA PRO A 2 -0.85 -23.54 25.32
C PRO A 2 -1.49 -23.51 23.92
N VAL A 3 -0.87 -24.22 22.97
CA VAL A 3 -1.36 -24.35 21.59
C VAL A 3 -2.15 -25.64 21.38
N VAL A 4 -1.91 -26.64 22.22
CA VAL A 4 -2.73 -27.85 22.30
C VAL A 4 -2.99 -28.15 23.77
N GLN A 5 -4.20 -28.58 24.08
CA GLN A 5 -4.57 -29.09 25.39
C GLN A 5 -5.20 -30.47 25.24
N SER A 6 -4.74 -31.42 26.04
CA SER A 6 -5.38 -32.73 26.17
C SER A 6 -5.94 -32.89 27.58
N LEU A 7 -7.08 -33.58 27.68
CA LEU A 7 -7.68 -33.94 28.95
C LEU A 7 -7.25 -35.35 29.36
N GLY A 8 -6.62 -35.47 30.53
CA GLY A 8 -6.04 -36.72 31.00
C GLY A 8 -4.78 -37.16 30.25
N LYS A 9 -4.22 -38.29 30.69
CA LYS A 9 -3.05 -38.93 30.10
C LYS A 9 -3.20 -40.45 30.13
N ASN A 10 -2.34 -41.17 29.42
CA ASN A 10 -2.24 -42.61 29.57
C ASN A 10 -1.25 -42.99 30.68
N ALA A 11 -1.58 -44.05 31.42
CA ALA A 11 -0.71 -44.70 32.40
C ALA A 11 -0.75 -46.23 32.17
N LEU A 12 0.08 -46.99 32.90
CA LEU A 12 0.17 -48.45 32.77
C LEU A 12 -1.16 -49.20 32.95
N LYS A 13 -2.15 -48.58 33.62
CA LYS A 13 -3.49 -49.14 33.86
C LYS A 13 -4.58 -48.51 32.98
N GLY A 14 -4.21 -47.80 31.91
CA GLY A 14 -5.12 -47.12 31.00
C GLY A 14 -5.20 -45.60 31.23
N HIS A 15 -6.33 -45.01 30.84
CA HIS A 15 -6.55 -43.57 30.95
C HIS A 15 -6.54 -43.11 32.42
N ALA A 16 -5.80 -42.05 32.71
CA ALA A 16 -5.55 -41.54 34.05
C ALA A 16 -5.74 -40.02 34.10
N ASN A 17 -6.14 -39.53 35.28
CA ASN A 17 -6.36 -38.11 35.57
C ASN A 17 -7.32 -37.39 34.59
N PRO A 18 -8.52 -37.93 34.34
CA PRO A 18 -9.44 -37.43 33.31
C PRO A 18 -9.98 -36.01 33.58
N THR A 19 -9.66 -35.41 34.73
CA THR A 19 -10.07 -34.04 35.08
C THR A 19 -8.92 -33.04 35.04
N LEU A 20 -7.69 -33.49 34.77
CA LEU A 20 -6.51 -32.63 34.64
C LEU A 20 -6.21 -32.37 33.16
N THR A 21 -5.84 -31.13 32.86
CA THR A 21 -5.39 -30.71 31.53
C THR A 21 -3.86 -30.84 31.43
N TYR A 22 -3.41 -31.26 30.26
CA TYR A 22 -2.01 -31.33 29.88
C TYR A 22 -1.79 -30.45 28.66
N ASP A 23 -0.81 -29.56 28.77
CA ASP A 23 -0.57 -28.49 27.82
C ASP A 23 0.63 -28.81 26.91
N VAL A 24 0.49 -28.51 25.62
CA VAL A 24 1.62 -28.36 24.70
C VAL A 24 1.76 -26.88 24.38
N TYR A 25 2.98 -26.37 24.50
CA TYR A 25 3.30 -24.97 24.25
C TYR A 25 4.03 -24.80 22.92
N ASP A 26 3.80 -23.67 22.28
CA ASP A 26 4.69 -23.18 21.22
C ASP A 26 5.73 -22.25 21.85
N VAL A 27 6.98 -22.40 21.42
CA VAL A 27 8.15 -21.68 21.93
C VAL A 27 8.98 -21.22 20.74
N THR A 28 9.10 -19.91 20.57
CA THR A 28 9.91 -19.32 19.51
C THR A 28 11.27 -18.90 20.06
N ALA A 29 12.35 -19.35 19.41
CA ALA A 29 13.71 -18.88 19.66
C ALA A 29 14.15 -17.93 18.53
N PRO A 30 14.77 -16.78 18.84
CA PRO A 30 15.24 -15.87 17.81
C PRO A 30 16.40 -16.47 17.02
N ILE A 31 16.44 -16.20 15.71
CA ILE A 31 17.57 -16.52 14.83
C ILE A 31 18.19 -15.24 14.29
N THR A 32 19.46 -15.29 13.87
CA THR A 32 20.11 -14.16 13.21
C THR A 32 19.49 -13.92 11.84
N ALA A 33 19.05 -12.69 11.56
CA ALA A 33 18.46 -12.31 10.28
C ALA A 33 19.43 -12.57 9.10
N GLY A 34 18.89 -12.98 7.95
CA GLY A 34 19.67 -13.27 6.74
C GLY A 34 20.49 -14.57 6.79
N LYS A 35 20.30 -15.42 7.80
CA LYS A 35 20.93 -16.74 7.91
C LYS A 35 19.91 -17.85 7.72
N SER A 36 20.35 -18.94 7.08
CA SER A 36 19.59 -20.18 6.99
C SER A 36 19.88 -21.05 8.22
N VAL A 37 18.84 -21.61 8.83
CA VAL A 37 18.99 -22.57 9.92
C VAL A 37 19.47 -23.90 9.32
N ALA A 38 20.70 -24.30 9.63
CA ALA A 38 21.26 -25.57 9.17
C ALA A 38 20.98 -26.73 10.14
N SER A 39 20.95 -26.46 11.44
CA SER A 39 20.72 -27.46 12.49
C SER A 39 20.21 -26.79 13.77
N VAL A 40 19.46 -27.54 14.58
CA VAL A 40 19.02 -27.13 15.92
C VAL A 40 19.62 -28.10 16.94
N THR A 41 20.28 -27.59 17.98
CA THR A 41 20.73 -28.40 19.12
C THR A 41 19.74 -28.21 20.26
N LEU A 42 19.09 -29.30 20.69
CA LEU A 42 18.16 -29.28 21.81
C LEU A 42 18.92 -29.32 23.14
N PRO A 43 18.36 -28.72 24.22
CA PRO A 43 18.96 -28.83 25.54
C PRO A 43 18.96 -30.29 26.01
N ASN A 44 19.99 -30.69 26.75
CA ASN A 44 20.04 -32.01 27.38
C ASN A 44 19.12 -32.03 28.61
N ALA A 45 17.84 -32.34 28.39
CA ALA A 45 16.81 -32.35 29.42
C ALA A 45 15.83 -33.53 29.23
N ASP A 46 15.94 -34.54 30.09
CA ASP A 46 15.21 -35.82 29.96
C ASP A 46 13.68 -35.72 30.10
N LEU A 47 13.18 -34.58 30.60
CA LEU A 47 11.74 -34.31 30.76
C LEU A 47 11.19 -33.39 29.66
N LEU A 48 12.02 -32.92 28.72
CA LEU A 48 11.59 -32.10 27.60
C LEU A 48 11.22 -33.00 26.42
N HIS A 49 9.99 -32.85 25.94
CA HIS A 49 9.51 -33.52 24.73
C HIS A 49 9.24 -32.48 23.65
N VAL A 50 9.90 -32.63 22.51
CA VAL A 50 9.69 -31.79 21.32
C VAL A 50 8.95 -32.62 20.29
N PHE A 51 7.72 -32.21 19.97
CA PHE A 51 6.86 -32.92 19.02
C PHE A 51 7.07 -32.46 17.57
N ALA A 52 7.44 -31.19 17.37
CA ALA A 52 7.71 -30.61 16.06
C ALA A 52 8.69 -29.44 16.19
N ILE A 53 9.45 -29.19 15.11
CA ILE A 53 10.32 -28.02 14.95
C ILE A 53 10.05 -27.46 13.55
N ALA A 54 9.86 -26.15 13.46
CA ALA A 54 9.77 -25.43 12.20
C ALA A 54 10.60 -24.15 12.28
N VAL A 55 11.14 -23.71 11.14
CA VAL A 55 11.59 -22.33 11.01
C VAL A 55 10.33 -21.50 10.82
N ALA A 56 10.07 -20.57 11.74
CA ALA A 56 8.96 -19.63 11.59
C ALA A 56 9.10 -18.97 10.21
N PRO A 57 8.03 -18.90 9.39
CA PRO A 57 8.10 -18.16 8.14
C PRO A 57 8.60 -16.76 8.48
N GLN A 58 9.54 -16.23 7.70
CA GLN A 58 9.79 -14.80 7.80
C GLN A 58 8.44 -14.15 7.53
N THR A 59 7.96 -13.32 8.46
CA THR A 59 6.95 -12.33 8.11
C THR A 59 7.44 -11.71 6.81
N PRO A 60 6.64 -11.71 5.73
CA PRO A 60 7.07 -11.12 4.47
C PRO A 60 7.65 -9.75 4.80
N VAL A 61 8.97 -9.60 4.61
CA VAL A 61 9.59 -8.30 4.81
C VAL A 61 9.05 -7.44 3.69
N SER A 62 8.16 -6.52 4.04
CA SER A 62 7.65 -5.56 3.08
C SER A 62 8.84 -4.92 2.35
N PRO A 63 8.81 -4.85 1.01
CA PRO A 63 9.95 -4.34 0.26
C PRO A 63 10.23 -2.88 0.64
N VAL A 64 11.51 -2.50 0.62
CA VAL A 64 11.96 -1.13 0.86
C VAL A 64 12.50 -0.55 -0.44
N PHE A 65 11.82 0.45 -0.98
CA PHE A 65 12.20 1.15 -2.21
C PHE A 65 13.00 2.40 -1.89
N SER A 66 14.00 2.72 -2.73
CA SER A 66 14.85 3.90 -2.50
C SER A 66 14.24 5.20 -3.03
N SER A 67 13.19 5.11 -3.84
CA SER A 67 12.40 6.23 -4.33
C SER A 67 10.98 5.78 -4.68
N PHE A 68 10.09 6.74 -4.96
CA PHE A 68 8.73 6.47 -5.40
C PHE A 68 8.70 5.75 -6.76
N GLU A 69 9.55 6.15 -7.71
CA GLU A 69 9.62 5.59 -9.05
C GLU A 69 10.02 4.10 -9.04
N GLN A 70 10.86 3.69 -8.09
CA GLN A 70 11.22 2.28 -7.91
C GLN A 70 10.07 1.43 -7.35
N ALA A 71 9.08 2.07 -6.72
CA ALA A 71 7.93 1.39 -6.11
C ALA A 71 6.76 1.21 -7.08
N LEU A 72 6.80 1.78 -8.29
CA LEU A 72 5.75 1.64 -9.30
C LEU A 72 5.59 0.17 -9.68
N ASP A 73 4.37 -0.35 -9.58
CA ASP A 73 4.10 -1.80 -9.68
C ASP A 73 2.82 -2.15 -10.45
N ASN A 74 2.03 -1.16 -10.88
CA ASN A 74 0.77 -1.38 -11.58
C ASN A 74 0.55 -0.40 -12.73
N VAL A 75 -0.23 -0.83 -13.72
CA VAL A 75 -0.66 -0.02 -14.88
C VAL A 75 -2.05 0.56 -14.59
N ALA A 76 -2.12 1.83 -14.22
CA ALA A 76 -3.36 2.53 -13.96
C ALA A 76 -3.84 3.41 -15.11
N ILE A 77 -2.97 3.74 -16.07
CA ILE A 77 -3.26 4.62 -17.21
C ILE A 77 -2.94 3.89 -18.51
N THR A 78 -3.87 3.88 -19.47
CA THR A 78 -3.62 3.37 -20.82
C THR A 78 -4.04 4.37 -21.88
N ASP A 79 -3.43 4.23 -23.06
CA ASP A 79 -3.77 5.03 -24.24
C ASP A 79 -5.02 4.47 -24.93
N GLU A 80 -5.92 5.33 -25.41
CA GLU A 80 -7.13 4.92 -26.15
C GLU A 80 -6.83 4.00 -27.35
N SER A 81 -5.68 4.19 -28.01
CA SER A 81 -5.25 3.37 -29.15
C SER A 81 -4.62 2.03 -28.75
N ALA A 82 -4.23 1.88 -27.49
CA ALA A 82 -3.63 0.68 -26.93
C ALA A 82 -4.14 0.38 -25.50
N PRO A 83 -5.45 0.12 -25.32
CA PRO A 83 -6.07 0.03 -24.00
C PRO A 83 -5.86 -1.33 -23.31
N ASN A 84 -5.18 -2.28 -23.97
CA ASN A 84 -4.84 -3.60 -23.44
C ASN A 84 -3.35 -3.93 -23.69
N PRO A 85 -2.43 -3.21 -23.04
CA PRO A 85 -1.00 -3.48 -23.18
C PRO A 85 -0.61 -4.80 -22.50
N PRO A 86 0.52 -5.42 -22.91
CA PRO A 86 1.12 -6.51 -22.16
C PRO A 86 1.39 -6.08 -20.70
N GLY A 87 1.05 -6.94 -19.75
CA GLY A 87 1.28 -6.65 -18.33
C GLY A 87 0.18 -5.83 -17.64
N LEU A 88 -0.94 -5.52 -18.32
CA LEU A 88 -2.07 -4.78 -17.72
C LEU A 88 -2.57 -5.40 -16.41
N ASN A 89 -2.56 -6.74 -16.28
CA ASN A 89 -2.86 -7.48 -15.04
C ASN A 89 -4.13 -7.01 -14.28
N GLY A 90 -5.21 -6.73 -15.01
CA GLY A 90 -6.46 -6.23 -14.43
C GLY A 90 -6.57 -4.69 -14.39
N GLY A 91 -5.54 -3.95 -14.76
CA GLY A 91 -5.56 -2.50 -14.87
C GLY A 91 -5.64 -1.80 -13.52
N PHE A 92 -6.22 -0.60 -13.49
CA PHE A 92 -6.40 0.17 -12.27
C PHE A 92 -7.34 -0.53 -11.28
N ASP A 93 -8.46 -1.08 -11.75
CA ASP A 93 -9.51 -1.59 -10.86
C ASP A 93 -9.57 -3.13 -10.73
N GLY A 94 -8.61 -3.83 -11.30
CA GLY A 94 -8.59 -5.31 -11.37
C GLY A 94 -9.56 -5.92 -12.38
N GLY A 95 -10.47 -5.12 -12.96
CA GLY A 95 -11.49 -5.53 -13.94
C GLY A 95 -11.11 -5.24 -15.40
N GLY A 96 -9.86 -4.88 -15.65
CA GLY A 96 -9.33 -4.48 -16.95
C GLY A 96 -9.68 -3.04 -17.32
N ASN A 97 -9.96 -2.18 -16.34
CA ASN A 97 -10.27 -0.78 -16.59
C ASN A 97 -9.16 0.12 -16.03
N THR A 98 -8.87 1.21 -16.73
CA THR A 98 -7.82 2.16 -16.38
C THR A 98 -8.32 3.59 -16.57
N PHE A 99 -7.61 4.56 -16.01
CA PHE A 99 -7.72 5.92 -16.50
C PHE A 99 -7.34 5.97 -17.99
N ASP A 100 -7.95 6.92 -18.68
CA ASP A 100 -7.73 7.20 -20.09
C ASP A 100 -6.69 8.33 -20.22
N GLN A 101 -5.60 8.05 -20.92
CA GLN A 101 -4.50 9.02 -21.07
C GLN A 101 -4.94 10.30 -21.79
N GLN A 102 -5.77 10.18 -22.84
CA GLN A 102 -6.30 11.30 -23.60
C GLN A 102 -7.23 12.15 -22.73
N ALA A 103 -8.07 11.51 -21.92
CA ALA A 103 -8.93 12.18 -20.96
C ALA A 103 -8.12 12.90 -19.85
N LEU A 104 -7.04 12.28 -19.34
CA LEU A 104 -6.15 12.91 -18.37
C LEU A 104 -5.38 14.10 -18.98
N ASN A 105 -4.96 14.01 -20.23
CA ASN A 105 -4.33 15.14 -20.94
C ASN A 105 -5.28 16.34 -21.07
N ALA A 106 -6.59 16.08 -21.23
CA ALA A 106 -7.63 17.09 -21.30
C ALA A 106 -8.23 17.47 -19.93
N ALA A 107 -7.76 16.86 -18.84
CA ALA A 107 -8.31 17.05 -17.51
C ALA A 107 -8.17 18.50 -17.03
N THR A 108 -9.11 18.92 -16.19
CA THR A 108 -9.08 20.21 -15.50
C THR A 108 -8.86 20.01 -14.00
N GLY A 109 -8.27 21.02 -13.37
CA GLY A 109 -8.07 21.04 -11.94
C GLY A 109 -9.37 21.30 -11.20
N LEU A 110 -9.59 20.58 -10.10
CA LEU A 110 -10.73 20.78 -9.21
C LEU A 110 -10.30 21.53 -7.94
N ASN A 111 -11.27 22.19 -7.29
CA ASN A 111 -11.08 22.87 -6.00
C ASN A 111 -9.95 23.92 -5.98
N GLY A 112 -9.61 24.49 -7.14
CA GLY A 112 -8.51 25.46 -7.26
C GLY A 112 -7.13 24.83 -7.46
N ALA A 113 -7.06 23.50 -7.70
CA ALA A 113 -5.84 22.87 -8.18
C ALA A 113 -5.45 23.42 -9.55
N VAL A 114 -4.16 23.65 -9.75
CA VAL A 114 -3.58 24.11 -11.02
C VAL A 114 -2.81 22.95 -11.63
N LEU A 115 -3.18 22.59 -12.86
CA LEU A 115 -2.53 21.55 -13.65
C LEU A 115 -1.66 22.21 -14.72
N SER A 116 -0.38 21.84 -14.81
CA SER A 116 0.53 22.44 -15.79
C SER A 116 0.21 22.10 -17.25
N ASN A 117 -0.31 20.89 -17.50
CA ASN A 117 -0.68 20.41 -18.84
C ASN A 117 -1.71 19.27 -18.72
N GLY A 118 -2.88 19.58 -18.19
CA GLY A 118 -3.79 18.55 -17.66
C GLY A 118 -3.07 17.66 -16.64
N ALA A 119 -3.48 16.41 -16.52
CA ALA A 119 -2.77 15.37 -15.76
C ALA A 119 -1.96 14.44 -16.67
N SER A 120 -1.28 15.01 -17.68
CA SER A 120 -0.39 14.27 -18.58
C SER A 120 0.86 13.71 -17.87
N PRO A 121 1.61 12.76 -18.47
CA PRO A 121 2.83 12.22 -17.88
C PRO A 121 3.80 13.34 -17.51
N GLY A 122 4.32 13.29 -16.28
CA GLY A 122 5.23 14.31 -15.77
C GLY A 122 4.61 15.68 -15.46
N ALA A 123 3.30 15.89 -15.65
CA ALA A 123 2.63 17.14 -15.33
C ALA A 123 2.65 17.42 -13.82
N THR A 124 2.87 18.69 -13.45
CA THR A 124 2.71 19.15 -12.07
C THR A 124 1.26 19.44 -11.73
N ILE A 125 0.86 19.04 -10.53
CA ILE A 125 -0.43 19.30 -9.89
C ILE A 125 -0.14 20.12 -8.64
N THR A 126 -0.61 21.36 -8.61
CA THR A 126 -0.40 22.29 -7.50
C THR A 126 -1.71 22.54 -6.77
N TYR A 127 -1.75 22.29 -5.47
CA TYR A 127 -2.93 22.51 -4.63
C TYR A 127 -2.51 22.84 -3.20
N SER A 128 -3.07 23.91 -2.63
CA SER A 128 -2.81 24.32 -1.23
C SER A 128 -1.32 24.44 -0.86
N GLY A 129 -0.46 24.85 -1.81
CA GLY A 129 0.99 24.97 -1.63
C GLY A 129 1.79 23.68 -1.88
N ALA A 130 1.12 22.54 -1.96
CA ALA A 130 1.72 21.28 -2.38
C ALA A 130 1.96 21.29 -3.90
N VAL A 131 3.09 20.72 -4.32
CA VAL A 131 3.42 20.49 -5.73
C VAL A 131 3.76 19.01 -5.89
N LEU A 132 2.89 18.30 -6.59
CA LEU A 132 3.07 16.89 -6.92
C LEU A 132 3.28 16.74 -8.42
N ARG A 133 3.96 15.68 -8.84
CA ARG A 133 4.24 15.40 -10.26
C ARG A 133 3.65 14.05 -10.62
N MET A 134 2.79 14.03 -11.65
CA MET A 134 2.31 12.77 -12.24
C MET A 134 3.52 11.93 -12.68
N PRO A 135 3.42 10.59 -12.62
CA PRO A 135 4.49 9.71 -13.11
C PRO A 135 4.85 10.04 -14.55
N ASP A 136 6.15 10.14 -14.81
CA ASP A 136 6.69 10.53 -16.11
C ASP A 136 7.11 9.29 -16.90
N VAL A 137 6.10 8.47 -17.20
CA VAL A 137 6.25 7.21 -17.91
C VAL A 137 5.19 7.11 -19.02
N PRO A 138 5.46 6.38 -20.11
CA PRO A 138 4.46 6.16 -21.16
C PRO A 138 3.22 5.42 -20.61
N ALA A 139 2.04 5.77 -21.12
CA ALA A 139 0.81 5.03 -20.82
C ALA A 139 0.96 3.54 -21.18
N GLY A 140 0.34 2.67 -20.37
CA GLY A 140 0.47 1.22 -20.50
C GLY A 140 1.74 0.63 -19.90
N THR A 141 2.51 1.42 -19.15
CA THR A 141 3.61 0.95 -18.30
C THR A 141 3.26 1.16 -16.82
N VAL A 142 4.09 0.66 -15.91
CA VAL A 142 3.81 0.84 -14.48
C VAL A 142 3.89 2.32 -14.10
N ASP A 143 2.77 2.87 -13.64
CA ASP A 143 2.54 4.32 -13.48
C ASP A 143 1.86 4.65 -12.15
N ASN A 144 1.66 3.67 -11.27
CA ASN A 144 1.20 3.88 -9.92
C ASN A 144 1.79 2.84 -8.96
N VAL A 145 1.65 3.12 -7.67
CA VAL A 145 1.99 2.21 -6.59
C VAL A 145 0.72 1.67 -5.95
N VAL A 146 0.58 0.35 -5.83
CA VAL A 146 -0.53 -0.31 -5.11
C VAL A 146 -0.16 -0.51 -3.63
N GLY A 147 -1.08 -0.22 -2.72
CA GLY A 147 -0.88 -0.40 -1.29
C GLY A 147 -0.68 -1.86 -0.89
N SER A 148 0.56 -2.27 -0.58
CA SER A 148 0.92 -3.63 -0.15
C SER A 148 1.75 -3.68 1.13
N GLY A 149 1.86 -2.57 1.87
CA GLY A 149 2.66 -2.49 3.11
C GLY A 149 4.14 -2.19 2.90
N GLN A 150 4.57 -1.94 1.66
CA GLN A 150 5.93 -1.55 1.27
C GLN A 150 6.37 -0.23 1.88
N THR A 151 7.68 -0.08 2.06
CA THR A 151 8.30 1.17 2.50
C THR A 151 8.93 1.90 1.32
N ILE A 152 8.72 3.21 1.23
CA ILE A 152 9.29 4.09 0.22
C ILE A 152 10.14 5.14 0.92
N LYS A 153 11.43 5.22 0.61
CA LYS A 153 12.31 6.27 1.14
C LYS A 153 11.98 7.61 0.48
N ILE A 154 11.76 8.61 1.32
CA ILE A 154 11.55 10.00 0.92
C ILE A 154 12.26 10.89 1.95
N SER A 155 12.67 12.09 1.56
CA SER A 155 13.35 13.02 2.46
C SER A 155 12.75 14.40 2.36
N GLY A 156 12.55 15.05 3.51
CA GLY A 156 12.11 16.43 3.55
C GLY A 156 11.65 16.85 4.94
N THR A 157 11.46 18.16 5.09
CA THR A 157 10.84 18.79 6.26
C THR A 157 9.66 19.61 5.77
N GLY A 158 8.58 19.63 6.55
CA GLY A 158 7.36 20.31 6.15
C GLY A 158 6.23 20.08 7.14
N SER A 159 5.03 20.53 6.81
CA SER A 159 3.85 20.40 7.67
C SER A 159 3.06 19.10 7.43
N ALA A 160 3.20 18.50 6.25
CA ALA A 160 2.53 17.26 5.88
C ALA A 160 3.28 16.48 4.80
N VAL A 161 2.96 15.19 4.68
CA VAL A 161 3.20 14.40 3.47
C VAL A 161 1.91 14.40 2.68
N ASP A 162 1.94 14.98 1.49
CA ASP A 162 0.80 14.99 0.58
C ASP A 162 0.93 13.87 -0.45
N LEU A 163 -0.21 13.27 -0.76
CA LEU A 163 -0.36 12.08 -1.57
C LEU A 163 -1.39 12.34 -2.66
N LEU A 164 -1.04 12.05 -3.91
CA LEU A 164 -1.98 12.04 -5.02
C LEU A 164 -2.43 10.59 -5.26
N ALA A 165 -3.69 10.28 -4.97
CA ALA A 165 -4.17 8.90 -4.97
C ALA A 165 -5.60 8.77 -5.52
N ALA A 166 -5.96 7.55 -5.91
CA ALA A 166 -7.35 7.18 -6.20
C ALA A 166 -7.64 5.77 -5.71
N GLY A 167 -8.90 5.51 -5.36
CA GLY A 167 -9.36 4.18 -4.97
C GLY A 167 -9.93 3.41 -6.16
N ALA A 168 -9.47 2.17 -6.39
CA ALA A 168 -10.13 1.22 -7.30
C ALA A 168 -11.57 0.85 -6.83
N GLY A 169 -11.85 1.14 -5.57
CA GLY A 169 -13.16 1.30 -4.94
C GLY A 169 -12.99 2.25 -3.75
N ALA A 170 -14.08 2.57 -3.04
CA ALA A 170 -13.94 3.35 -1.80
C ALA A 170 -13.14 2.51 -0.79
N THR A 171 -12.04 3.08 -0.28
CA THR A 171 -11.06 2.32 0.48
C THR A 171 -10.37 3.17 1.54
N SER A 172 -9.71 2.51 2.48
CA SER A 172 -8.93 3.17 3.52
C SER A 172 -7.70 2.36 3.91
N GLY A 173 -6.80 3.01 4.62
CA GLY A 173 -5.73 2.32 5.33
C GLY A 173 -4.75 3.27 5.98
N THR A 174 -3.86 2.70 6.79
CA THR A 174 -2.94 3.46 7.62
C THR A 174 -1.62 3.68 6.88
N LEU A 175 -1.24 4.95 6.73
CA LEU A 175 0.10 5.36 6.32
C LEU A 175 0.96 5.54 7.57
N THR A 176 2.18 5.01 7.58
CA THR A 176 3.14 5.29 8.66
C THR A 176 4.31 6.10 8.12
N VAL A 177 4.54 7.28 8.69
CA VAL A 177 5.71 8.13 8.42
C VAL A 177 6.80 7.78 9.43
N THR A 178 7.99 7.47 8.95
CA THR A 178 9.19 7.27 9.77
C THR A 178 10.10 8.48 9.62
N TYR A 179 10.60 9.00 10.74
CA TYR A 179 11.47 10.17 10.79
C TYR A 179 12.94 9.76 10.95
N THR A 180 13.85 10.69 10.67
CA THR A 180 15.30 10.46 10.74
C THR A 180 15.82 10.17 12.15
N ASP A 181 15.05 10.52 13.19
CA ASP A 181 15.36 10.20 14.59
C ASP A 181 14.84 8.81 15.03
N GLY A 182 14.25 8.05 14.11
CA GLY A 182 13.69 6.72 14.34
C GLY A 182 12.28 6.71 14.93
N SER A 183 11.70 7.87 15.25
CA SER A 183 10.30 7.95 15.67
C SER A 183 9.34 7.83 14.47
N THR A 184 8.07 7.55 14.75
CA THR A 184 7.03 7.36 13.73
C THR A 184 5.73 8.07 14.06
N THR A 185 4.95 8.43 13.04
CA THR A 185 3.55 8.83 13.15
C THR A 185 2.72 8.01 12.17
N SER A 186 1.48 7.68 12.55
CA SER A 186 0.53 7.00 11.69
C SER A 186 -0.67 7.89 11.40
N THR A 187 -1.20 7.83 10.17
CA THR A 187 -2.40 8.54 9.75
C THR A 187 -3.31 7.58 9.01
N ASP A 188 -4.57 7.52 9.43
CA ASP A 188 -5.60 6.78 8.70
C ASP A 188 -6.10 7.62 7.54
N LEU A 189 -5.94 7.07 6.34
CA LEU A 189 -6.33 7.70 5.09
C LEU A 189 -7.56 6.99 4.53
N SER A 190 -8.49 7.78 4.00
CA SER A 190 -9.64 7.28 3.25
C SER A 190 -9.62 7.89 1.87
N VAL A 191 -9.66 7.05 0.84
CA VAL A 191 -9.69 7.46 -0.57
C VAL A 191 -11.02 7.03 -1.17
N PRO A 192 -11.79 7.95 -1.76
CA PRO A 192 -13.00 7.58 -2.49
C PRO A 192 -12.69 6.69 -3.71
N SER A 193 -13.73 6.02 -4.22
CA SER A 193 -13.64 5.35 -5.51
C SER A 193 -13.40 6.39 -6.61
N TRP A 194 -12.49 6.09 -7.54
CA TRP A 194 -12.23 6.89 -8.73
C TRP A 194 -13.49 7.27 -9.52
N TYR A 195 -14.51 6.40 -9.53
CA TYR A 195 -15.79 6.63 -10.22
C TYR A 195 -16.74 7.56 -9.45
N TYR A 196 -16.50 7.82 -8.16
CA TYR A 196 -17.39 8.60 -7.30
C TYR A 196 -16.99 10.09 -7.31
N SER A 197 -17.39 10.78 -8.38
CA SER A 197 -16.93 12.14 -8.63
C SER A 197 -17.44 13.18 -7.63
N GLY A 198 -16.57 14.13 -7.26
CA GLY A 198 -16.95 15.39 -6.61
C GLY A 198 -17.28 15.33 -5.11
N GLN A 199 -17.13 14.18 -4.45
CA GLN A 199 -17.27 14.11 -2.99
C GLN A 199 -15.91 14.19 -2.31
N ALA A 200 -15.66 15.29 -1.62
CA ALA A 200 -14.62 15.32 -0.60
C ALA A 200 -15.06 14.45 0.59
N THR A 201 -14.22 13.53 1.02
CA THR A 201 -14.47 12.71 2.22
C THR A 201 -13.34 12.94 3.21
N GLY A 202 -13.62 13.58 4.35
CA GLY A 202 -12.69 13.75 5.47
C GLY A 202 -11.28 14.21 5.07
N SER A 203 -10.42 13.24 4.76
CA SER A 203 -9.01 13.39 4.41
C SER A 203 -8.68 13.47 2.91
N ALA A 204 -9.67 13.43 2.01
CA ALA A 204 -9.45 13.41 0.55
C ALA A 204 -10.20 14.53 -0.17
N VAL A 205 -9.49 15.30 -0.99
CA VAL A 205 -10.04 16.37 -1.84
C VAL A 205 -9.80 16.04 -3.32
N PRO A 206 -10.82 16.00 -4.19
CA PRO A 206 -10.59 15.77 -5.61
C PRO A 206 -9.84 16.96 -6.22
N VAL A 207 -8.73 16.70 -6.91
CA VAL A 207 -7.85 17.75 -7.49
C VAL A 207 -7.69 17.61 -9.00
N VAL A 208 -7.93 16.41 -9.55
CA VAL A 208 -7.98 16.16 -10.99
C VAL A 208 -9.29 15.47 -11.30
N GLN A 209 -9.95 15.89 -12.38
CA GLN A 209 -11.11 15.21 -12.94
C GLN A 209 -10.93 14.98 -14.44
N SER A 210 -11.17 13.76 -14.87
CA SER A 210 -11.14 13.33 -16.27
C SER A 210 -12.51 12.77 -16.68
N LEU A 211 -12.76 12.69 -18.00
CA LEU A 211 -14.01 12.20 -18.59
C LEU A 211 -13.76 10.89 -19.32
N GLY A 212 -14.45 9.84 -18.91
CA GLY A 212 -14.27 8.51 -19.47
C GLY A 212 -13.10 7.74 -18.89
N ARG A 213 -12.99 6.50 -19.35
CA ARG A 213 -11.99 5.53 -18.92
C ARG A 213 -11.69 4.59 -20.08
N ASN A 214 -10.58 3.87 -19.98
CA ASN A 214 -10.32 2.75 -20.87
C ASN A 214 -10.79 1.44 -20.26
N LYS A 215 -11.35 0.57 -21.10
CA LYS A 215 -11.52 -0.88 -20.86
C LYS A 215 -10.56 -1.60 -21.79
N THR A 216 -10.25 -2.87 -21.53
CA THR A 216 -9.47 -3.71 -22.46
C THR A 216 -10.02 -3.77 -23.90
N THR A 217 -11.29 -3.43 -24.10
CA THR A 217 -11.96 -3.40 -25.41
C THR A 217 -11.99 -2.02 -26.07
N GLY A 218 -11.48 -0.97 -25.44
CA GLY A 218 -11.54 0.41 -25.94
C GLY A 218 -12.02 1.44 -24.92
N PRO A 219 -12.06 2.72 -25.33
CA PRO A 219 -12.59 3.81 -24.51
C PRO A 219 -14.07 3.58 -24.16
N ALA A 220 -14.47 3.99 -22.97
CA ALA A 220 -15.82 3.81 -22.46
C ALA A 220 -16.25 4.94 -21.53
N ASN A 221 -17.57 5.06 -21.37
CA ASN A 221 -18.21 6.00 -20.44
C ASN A 221 -17.76 7.46 -20.61
N PRO A 222 -17.73 8.02 -21.84
CA PRO A 222 -17.10 9.32 -22.12
C PRO A 222 -17.74 10.52 -21.41
N THR A 223 -18.91 10.34 -20.80
CA THR A 223 -19.63 11.37 -20.03
C THR A 223 -19.48 11.20 -18.52
N ASN A 224 -18.84 10.12 -18.05
CA ASN A 224 -18.69 9.85 -16.62
C ASN A 224 -17.37 10.43 -16.14
N HIS A 225 -17.39 11.00 -14.93
CA HIS A 225 -16.20 11.58 -14.31
C HIS A 225 -15.39 10.53 -13.56
N TYR A 226 -14.06 10.69 -13.64
CA TYR A 226 -13.10 9.91 -12.88
C TYR A 226 -12.09 10.83 -12.21
N ASP A 227 -12.00 10.74 -10.89
CA ASP A 227 -11.28 11.70 -10.05
C ASP A 227 -9.99 11.11 -9.47
N VAL A 228 -8.99 11.98 -9.30
CA VAL A 228 -7.79 11.74 -8.49
C VAL A 228 -7.77 12.74 -7.34
N TYR A 229 -7.45 12.26 -6.14
CA TYR A 229 -7.59 12.98 -4.89
C TYR A 229 -6.23 13.35 -4.30
N LEU A 230 -6.18 14.48 -3.61
CA LEU A 230 -5.10 14.82 -2.69
C LEU A 230 -5.49 14.41 -1.28
N LEU A 231 -4.57 13.73 -0.60
CA LEU A 231 -4.65 13.37 0.81
C LEU A 231 -3.42 13.88 1.54
N SER A 232 -3.56 14.18 2.83
CA SER A 232 -2.48 14.75 3.64
C SER A 232 -2.29 13.95 4.93
N ALA A 233 -1.03 13.61 5.23
CA ALA A 233 -0.61 13.02 6.51
C ALA A 233 0.26 14.04 7.27
N PRO A 234 -0.20 14.59 8.40
CA PRO A 234 0.52 15.63 9.13
C PRO A 234 1.91 15.20 9.62
N ILE A 235 2.86 16.12 9.57
CA ILE A 235 4.21 15.97 10.12
C ILE A 235 4.32 16.82 11.40
N PRO A 236 4.70 16.24 12.55
CA PRO A 236 4.95 17.01 13.76
C PRO A 236 6.08 18.02 13.56
N ALA A 237 5.94 19.20 14.17
CA ALA A 237 6.93 20.28 14.05
C ALA A 237 8.35 19.81 14.43
N GLY A 238 9.34 20.21 13.62
CA GLY A 238 10.74 19.87 13.83
C GLY A 238 11.15 18.45 13.40
N LYS A 239 10.23 17.65 12.86
CA LYS A 239 10.55 16.32 12.32
C LYS A 239 11.04 16.40 10.88
N THR A 240 11.99 15.52 10.55
CA THR A 240 12.47 15.29 9.18
C THR A 240 12.03 13.90 8.74
N VAL A 241 11.33 13.80 7.62
CA VAL A 241 10.85 12.52 7.07
C VAL A 241 12.02 11.72 6.51
N ALA A 242 12.01 10.40 6.76
CA ALA A 242 12.98 9.43 6.23
C ALA A 242 12.34 8.39 5.30
N SER A 243 11.11 7.96 5.58
CA SER A 243 10.36 7.04 4.73
C SER A 243 8.88 7.00 5.06
N LEU A 244 8.10 6.45 4.14
CA LEU A 244 6.70 6.09 4.33
C LEU A 244 6.54 4.58 4.25
N THR A 245 5.72 4.00 5.11
CA THR A 245 5.17 2.65 4.93
C THR A 245 3.74 2.79 4.45
N MET A 246 3.48 2.23 3.27
CA MET A 246 2.19 2.32 2.58
C MET A 246 1.12 1.49 3.29
N PRO A 247 -0.17 1.86 3.15
CA PRO A 247 -1.27 1.00 3.58
C PRO A 247 -1.18 -0.39 2.95
N THR A 248 -1.62 -1.43 3.68
CA THR A 248 -1.80 -2.78 3.14
C THR A 248 -3.22 -2.94 2.61
N ASN A 249 -3.49 -2.32 1.46
CA ASN A 249 -4.80 -2.36 0.81
C ASN A 249 -4.65 -2.23 -0.71
N GLY A 250 -4.93 -3.32 -1.43
CA GLY A 250 -4.75 -3.40 -2.88
C GLY A 250 -5.70 -2.52 -3.70
N LEU A 251 -6.67 -1.85 -3.07
CA LEU A 251 -7.53 -0.86 -3.73
C LEU A 251 -7.00 0.57 -3.59
N PHE A 252 -5.92 0.79 -2.84
CA PHE A 252 -5.29 2.09 -2.65
C PHE A 252 -4.18 2.28 -3.69
N HIS A 253 -4.34 3.23 -4.61
CA HIS A 253 -3.38 3.50 -5.68
C HIS A 253 -2.79 4.89 -5.52
N LEU A 254 -1.48 4.99 -5.41
CA LEU A 254 -0.73 6.24 -5.29
C LEU A 254 -0.04 6.58 -6.62
N PHE A 255 -0.26 7.79 -7.11
CA PHE A 255 0.33 8.33 -8.33
C PHE A 255 1.51 9.27 -8.04
N ALA A 256 1.49 9.98 -6.92
CA ALA A 256 2.60 10.85 -6.53
C ALA A 256 2.59 11.12 -5.03
N LEU A 257 3.72 11.56 -4.51
CA LEU A 257 3.86 12.02 -3.13
C LEU A 257 4.80 13.23 -3.07
N THR A 258 4.68 14.03 -2.01
CA THR A 258 5.62 15.11 -1.69
C THR A 258 5.61 15.43 -0.20
N VAL A 259 6.67 16.04 0.30
CA VAL A 259 6.66 16.71 1.62
C VAL A 259 6.23 18.14 1.38
N ALA A 260 5.03 18.49 1.82
CA ALA A 260 4.44 19.82 1.65
C ALA A 260 5.03 20.82 2.65
N PRO A 261 5.21 22.10 2.26
CA PRO A 261 5.78 23.14 3.13
C PRO A 261 5.14 23.26 4.51
#